data_AF-A0A0S8KPP3-F1
#
_entry.id   AF-A0A0S8KPP3-F1
#
_cell.length_a   1.000
_cell.length_b   1.000
_cell.length_c   1.000
_cell.angle_alpha   90.00
_cell.angle_beta   90.00
_cell.angle_gamma   90.00
#
_symmetry.space_group_name_H-M   'P 1'
#
loop_
_entity.id
_entity.type
_entity.pdbx_description
1 polymer ?
#
loop_
_entity_poly.entity_id
_entity_poly.type
_entity_poly.pdbx_seq_one_letter_code
_entity_poly.pdbx_strand_id
1 'polypeptide(L)'
;MLAGIAGAILGGAAEMWLNRASGMVVVRDGLMWGAVAGVFLASLPNFTRMGYLTIKSDRAAINFVVGVGMFIVISLVGSAVFLGIFWLITRLLP
;
A
#
# COMPACT_ATOMS: atom_id res chain seq x y z
N MET A 1 -10.70 -0.94 -5.30
CA MET A 1 -11.20 -2.32 -5.11
C MET A 1 -10.84 -3.24 -6.27
N LEU A 2 -11.29 -2.98 -7.51
CA LEU A 2 -11.02 -3.86 -8.66
C LEU A 2 -9.53 -4.14 -8.91
N ALA A 3 -8.68 -3.11 -8.79
CA ALA A 3 -7.23 -3.27 -8.94
C ALA A 3 -6.60 -4.19 -7.86
N GLY A 4 -7.13 -4.17 -6.64
CA GLY A 4 -6.68 -5.06 -5.57
C GLY A 4 -7.12 -6.51 -5.81
N ILE A 5 -8.33 -6.72 -6.33
CA ILE A 5 -8.82 -8.05 -6.71
C ILE A 5 -7.99 -8.61 -7.88
N ALA A 6 -7.76 -7.80 -8.92
CA ALA A 6 -6.92 -8.20 -10.04
C ALA A 6 -5.48 -8.51 -9.60
N GLY A 7 -4.91 -7.66 -8.74
CA GLY A 7 -3.61 -7.88 -8.12
C GLY A 7 -3.55 -9.19 -7.31
N ALA A 8 -4.57 -9.47 -6.50
CA ALA A 8 -4.64 -10.70 -5.71
C ALA A 8 -4.64 -11.95 -6.60
N ILE A 9 -5.48 -11.96 -7.64
CA ILE A 9 -5.57 -13.08 -8.59
C ILE A 9 -4.24 -13.30 -9.29
N LEU A 10 -3.60 -12.24 -9.78
CA LEU A 10 -2.30 -12.32 -10.44
C LEU A 10 -1.20 -12.78 -9.48
N GLY A 11 -1.19 -12.29 -8.25
CA GLY A 11 -0.22 -12.69 -7.23
C GLY A 11 -0.36 -14.15 -6.80
N GLY A 12 -1.59 -14.64 -6.65
CA GLY A 12 -1.84 -16.07 -6.38
C GLY A 12 -1.43 -16.98 -7.55
N ALA A 13 -1.71 -16.55 -8.79
CA ALA A 13 -1.27 -17.28 -9.98
C ALA A 13 0.27 -17.30 -10.10
N ALA A 14 0.93 -16.18 -9.82
CA ALA A 14 2.38 -16.06 -9.83
C ALA A 14 3.03 -16.94 -8.74
N GLU A 15 2.50 -16.95 -7.52
CA GLU A 15 2.97 -17.83 -6.45
C GLU A 15 2.86 -19.30 -6.85
N MET A 16 1.71 -19.72 -7.38
CA MET A 16 1.49 -21.10 -7.84
C MET A 16 2.51 -21.49 -8.93
N TRP A 17 2.72 -20.60 -9.90
CA TRP A 17 3.63 -20.86 -11.01
C TRP A 17 5.10 -20.93 -10.56
N LEU A 18 5.54 -19.99 -9.73
CA LEU A 18 6.91 -19.92 -9.22
C LEU A 18 7.26 -21.09 -8.31
N ASN A 19 6.36 -21.47 -7.39
CA ASN A 19 6.57 -22.61 -6.50
C ASN A 19 6.56 -23.94 -7.28
N ARG A 20 5.74 -24.05 -8.33
CA ARG A 20 5.73 -25.23 -9.20
C ARG A 20 6.99 -25.32 -10.06
N ALA A 21 7.47 -24.20 -10.60
CA ALA A 21 8.68 -24.16 -11.43
C ALA A 21 9.96 -24.45 -10.63
N SER A 22 10.01 -24.01 -9.37
CA SER A 22 11.17 -24.22 -8.49
C SER A 22 11.16 -25.56 -7.76
N GLY A 23 10.05 -26.31 -7.77
CA GLY A 23 9.92 -27.59 -7.06
C GLY A 23 9.97 -27.47 -5.54
N MET A 24 9.97 -26.24 -5.00
CA MET A 24 10.00 -25.93 -3.58
C MET A 24 9.15 -24.69 -3.29
N VAL A 25 8.78 -24.49 -2.03
CA VAL A 25 8.00 -23.30 -1.63
C VAL A 25 8.96 -22.12 -1.49
N VAL A 26 8.97 -21.23 -2.49
CA VAL A 26 9.80 -20.02 -2.54
C VAL A 26 9.00 -18.77 -2.17
N VAL A 27 7.77 -18.68 -2.69
CA VAL A 27 6.86 -17.55 -2.43
C VAL A 27 5.72 -18.03 -1.55
N ARG A 28 5.34 -17.21 -0.57
CA ARG A 28 4.14 -17.37 0.25
C ARG A 28 3.35 -16.08 0.24
N ASP A 29 2.05 -16.18 0.46
CA ASP A 29 1.13 -15.04 0.60
C ASP A 29 1.03 -14.16 -0.67
N GLY A 30 1.15 -14.78 -1.85
CA GLY A 30 1.05 -14.12 -3.15
C GLY A 30 -0.30 -13.47 -3.39
N LEU A 31 -1.39 -13.99 -2.81
CA LEU A 31 -2.70 -13.32 -2.81
C LEU A 31 -2.62 -11.95 -2.10
N MET A 32 -2.01 -11.91 -0.90
CA MET A 32 -1.91 -10.69 -0.11
C MET A 32 -0.98 -9.68 -0.78
N TRP A 33 0.24 -10.08 -1.11
CA TRP A 33 1.22 -9.19 -1.74
C TRP A 33 0.80 -8.76 -3.15
N GLY A 34 0.13 -9.63 -3.89
CA GLY A 34 -0.50 -9.29 -5.17
C GLY A 34 -1.58 -8.23 -5.01
N ALA A 35 -2.46 -8.37 -4.01
CA ALA A 35 -3.49 -7.37 -3.73
C ALA A 35 -2.87 -6.01 -3.38
N VAL A 36 -1.84 -6.01 -2.52
CA VAL A 36 -1.10 -4.80 -2.14
C VAL A 36 -0.47 -4.14 -3.36
N ALA A 37 0.22 -4.92 -4.21
CA ALA A 37 0.84 -4.41 -5.43
C ALA A 37 -0.20 -3.83 -6.40
N GLY A 38 -1.33 -4.52 -6.61
CA GLY A 38 -2.41 -4.04 -7.47
C GLY A 38 -3.01 -2.72 -7.00
N VAL A 39 -3.25 -2.57 -5.69
CA VAL A 39 -3.72 -1.31 -5.10
C VAL A 39 -2.65 -0.22 -5.21
N PHE A 40 -1.39 -0.54 -4.95
CA PHE A 40 -0.28 0.41 -5.03
C PHE A 40 -0.13 0.97 -6.46
N LEU A 41 -0.11 0.10 -7.47
CA LEU A 41 -0.03 0.50 -8.87
C LEU A 41 -1.20 1.40 -9.29
N ALA A 42 -2.43 1.04 -8.90
CA ALA A 42 -3.61 1.87 -9.17
C ALA A 42 -3.57 3.22 -8.44
N SER A 43 -2.79 3.33 -7.36
CA SER A 43 -2.66 4.54 -6.56
C SER A 43 -1.55 5.48 -7.05
N LEU A 44 -0.67 5.04 -7.95
CA LEU A 44 0.43 5.86 -8.47
C LEU A 44 -0.01 7.23 -9.01
N PRO A 45 -1.08 7.36 -9.82
CA PRO A 45 -1.52 8.66 -10.31
C PRO A 45 -2.02 9.58 -9.18
N ASN A 46 -2.55 9.00 -8.11
CA ASN A 46 -3.04 9.75 -6.95
C ASN A 46 -1.90 10.36 -6.15
N PHE A 47 -0.76 9.68 -6.02
CA PHE A 47 0.43 10.24 -5.38
C PHE A 47 0.94 11.47 -6.13
N THR A 48 1.04 11.42 -7.45
CA THR A 48 1.45 12.59 -8.25
C THR A 48 0.47 13.76 -8.08
N ARG A 49 -0.85 13.51 -8.07
CA ARG A 49 -1.85 14.56 -7.81
C ARG A 49 -1.72 15.15 -6.41
N MET A 50 -1.54 14.30 -5.41
CA MET A 50 -1.39 14.71 -4.02
C MET A 50 -0.16 15.60 -3.81
N GLY A 51 0.99 15.23 -4.37
CA GLY A 51 2.17 16.08 -4.27
C GLY A 51 2.04 17.36 -5.08
N TYR A 52 1.38 17.33 -6.25
CA TYR A 52 1.08 18.57 -6.98
C TYR A 52 0.22 19.52 -6.16
N LEU A 53 -0.79 19.04 -5.44
CA LEU A 53 -1.59 19.87 -4.53
C LEU A 53 -0.77 20.45 -3.36
N THR A 54 0.34 19.81 -3.01
CA THR A 54 1.20 20.22 -1.88
C THR A 54 2.23 21.27 -2.31
N ILE A 55 2.93 21.05 -3.43
CA ILE A 55 4.07 21.89 -3.85
C ILE A 55 3.89 22.60 -5.20
N LYS A 56 2.84 22.26 -5.96
CA LYS A 56 2.49 22.84 -7.27
C LYS A 56 3.66 22.91 -8.26
N SER A 57 4.52 21.89 -8.27
CA SER A 57 5.67 21.86 -9.20
C SER A 57 5.23 21.40 -10.59
N ASP A 58 5.83 21.97 -11.65
CA ASP A 58 5.63 21.51 -13.03
C ASP A 58 6.29 20.15 -13.30
N ARG A 59 7.19 19.69 -12.42
CA ARG A 59 7.90 18.42 -12.57
C ARG A 59 7.11 17.28 -11.92
N ALA A 60 6.50 16.43 -12.75
CA ALA A 60 5.72 15.27 -12.30
C ALA A 60 6.47 14.33 -11.33
N ALA A 61 7.78 14.13 -11.54
CA ALA A 61 8.60 13.30 -10.66
C ALA A 61 8.72 13.86 -9.23
N ILE A 62 8.84 15.19 -9.09
CA ILE A 62 8.93 15.84 -7.77
C ILE A 62 7.58 15.72 -7.06
N ASN A 63 6.49 15.96 -7.78
CA ASN A 63 5.14 15.78 -7.24
C ASN A 63 4.89 14.33 -6.79
N PHE A 64 5.37 13.34 -7.54
CA PHE A 64 5.25 11.94 -7.12
C PHE A 64 5.99 11.67 -5.80
N VAL A 65 7.26 12.07 -5.70
CA VAL A 65 8.07 11.87 -4.49
C VAL A 65 7.45 12.56 -3.27
N VAL A 66 7.01 13.81 -3.42
CA VAL A 66 6.32 14.55 -2.34
C VAL A 66 4.99 13.88 -1.99
N GLY A 67 4.22 13.43 -2.97
CA GLY A 67 2.97 12.71 -2.74
C GLY A 67 3.16 11.42 -1.95
N VAL A 68 4.17 10.63 -2.29
CA VAL A 68 4.55 9.41 -1.55
C VAL A 68 4.98 9.78 -0.12
N GLY A 69 5.82 10.82 0.04
CA GLY A 69 6.23 11.30 1.36
C GLY A 69 5.05 11.72 2.22
N MET A 70 4.12 12.51 1.68
CA MET A 70 2.91 12.94 2.38
C MET A 70 2.01 11.76 2.75
N PHE A 71 1.88 10.76 1.87
CA PHE A 71 1.13 9.55 2.17
C PHE A 71 1.72 8.78 3.36
N ILE A 72 3.05 8.64 3.42
CA ILE A 72 3.73 7.96 4.54
C ILE A 72 3.48 8.73 5.84
N VAL A 73 3.66 10.05 5.82
CA VAL A 73 3.47 10.90 7.01
C VAL A 73 2.03 10.80 7.54
N ILE A 74 1.03 10.95 6.67
CA ILE A 74 -0.38 10.85 7.06
C ILE A 74 -0.71 9.45 7.58
N SER A 75 -0.18 8.40 6.94
CA SER A 75 -0.38 7.02 7.37
C SER A 75 0.21 6.75 8.76
N LEU A 76 1.41 7.28 9.04
CA LEU A 76 2.05 7.17 10.35
C LEU A 76 1.25 7.92 11.43
N VAL A 77 0.84 9.15 11.16
CA VAL A 77 0.02 9.94 12.09
C VAL A 77 -1.32 9.25 12.35
N GLY A 78 -2.01 8.78 11.30
CA GLY A 78 -3.27 8.06 11.44
C GLY A 78 -3.13 6.77 12.26
N SER A 79 -2.06 6.00 12.01
CA SER A 79 -1.77 4.78 12.77
C SER A 79 -1.46 5.08 14.24
N ALA A 80 -0.66 6.11 14.51
CA ALA A 80 -0.33 6.53 15.87
C ALA A 80 -1.57 7.01 16.63
N VAL A 81 -2.45 7.79 15.99
CA VAL A 81 -3.72 8.23 16.58
C VAL A 81 -4.64 7.04 16.85
N PHE A 82 -4.81 6.15 15.87
CA PHE A 82 -5.65 4.96 16.02
C PHE A 82 -5.18 4.07 17.19
N LEU A 83 -3.89 3.72 17.21
CA LEU A 83 -3.31 2.92 18.29
C LEU A 83 -3.35 3.66 19.64
N GLY A 84 -3.14 4.98 19.64
CA GLY A 84 -3.23 5.81 20.84
C GLY A 84 -4.65 5.84 21.43
N ILE A 85 -5.68 5.95 20.59
CA ILE A 85 -7.07 5.88 21.01
C ILE A 85 -7.39 4.50 21.60
N PHE A 86 -7.00 3.42 20.91
CA PHE A 86 -7.20 2.06 21.41
C PHE A 86 -6.50 1.82 22.75
N TRP A 87 -5.27 2.32 22.89
CA TRP A 87 -4.52 2.26 24.14
C TRP A 87 -5.21 3.06 25.27
N LEU A 88 -5.76 4.23 24.96
CA LEU A 88 -6.49 5.04 25.94
C LEU A 88 -7.79 4.36 26.38
N ILE A 89 -8.57 3.83 25.43
CA ILE A 89 -9.82 3.10 25.68
C ILE A 89 -9.56 1.90 26.60
N THR A 90 -8.56 1.07 26.29
CA THR A 90 -8.20 -0.11 27.10
C THR A 90 -7.70 0.23 28.50
N ARG A 91 -7.26 1.46 28.76
CA ARG A 91 -6.91 1.94 30.11
C ARG A 91 -8.06 2.59 30.86
N LEU A 92 -9.02 3.19 30.16
CA LEU A 92 -10.12 3.95 30.77
C LEU A 92 -11.39 3.13 30.96
N LEU A 93 -11.59 2.09 30.15
CA LEU A 93 -12.69 1.14 30.27
C LEU A 93 -12.11 -0.18 30.84
N PRO A 94 -12.22 -0.42 32.15
CA PRO A 94 -11.92 -1.72 32.75
C PRO A 94 -12.90 -2.80 32.28
#